data_AF-A0A1Q7ADY4-F1
#
_entry.id   AF-A0A1Q7ADY4-F1
#
_cell.length_a   1.000
_cell.length_b   1.000
_cell.length_c   1.000
_cell.angle_alpha   90.00
_cell.angle_beta   90.00
_cell.angle_gamma   90.00
#
_symmetry.space_group_name_H-M   'P 1'
#
loop_
_entity.id
_entity.type
_entity.pdbx_description
1 polymer ?
#
loop_
_entity_poly.entity_id
_entity_poly.type
_entity_poly.pdbx_seq_one_letter_code
_entity_poly.pdbx_strand_id
1 'polypeptide(L)'
;MIVFSLQKSQIDVSFEEKLTPSARAYSLFTVSVDVVNGKTMVPLHSSTLNGRAFLIRALGKVSSGEAEKVFAAAIEASIQQLADNATALLAQWAEEPLLER
;
A
#
# COMPACT_ATOMS: atom_id res chain seq x y z
N MET A 1 -0.01 -19.55 -9.97
CA MET A 1 -1.05 -18.53 -9.72
C MET A 1 -0.54 -17.64 -8.61
N ILE A 2 -0.70 -16.32 -8.74
CA ILE A 2 -0.30 -15.36 -7.72
C ILE A 2 -1.59 -14.78 -7.13
N VAL A 3 -1.70 -14.76 -5.82
CA VAL A 3 -2.86 -14.24 -5.09
C VAL A 3 -2.38 -13.10 -4.20
N PHE A 4 -3.05 -11.96 -4.32
CA PHE A 4 -2.85 -10.80 -3.45
C PHE A 4 -4.05 -10.67 -2.52
N SER A 5 -3.84 -10.69 -1.22
CA SER A 5 -4.92 -10.54 -0.24
C SER A 5 -4.65 -9.35 0.67
N LEU A 6 -5.58 -8.41 0.74
CA LEU A 6 -5.52 -7.29 1.69
C LEU A 6 -5.71 -7.83 3.11
N GLN A 7 -4.68 -7.69 3.94
CA GLN A 7 -4.68 -8.12 5.35
C GLN A 7 -5.09 -7.00 6.29
N LYS A 8 -4.60 -5.78 6.03
CA LYS A 8 -4.91 -4.60 6.82
C LYS A 8 -5.00 -3.38 5.92
N SER A 9 -6.00 -2.55 6.17
CA SER A 9 -6.08 -1.17 5.68
C SER A 9 -6.32 -0.25 6.86
N GLN A 10 -5.50 0.80 6.97
CA GLN A 10 -5.68 1.86 7.95
C GLN A 10 -5.42 3.19 7.27
N ILE A 11 -6.36 4.12 7.42
CA ILE A 11 -6.24 5.45 6.85
C ILE A 11 -6.71 6.44 7.90
N ASP A 12 -5.83 7.36 8.28
CA ASP A 12 -6.10 8.38 9.27
C ASP A 12 -5.98 9.75 8.60
N VAL A 13 -7.05 10.53 8.66
CA VAL A 13 -7.07 11.91 8.16
C VAL A 13 -7.36 12.84 9.32
N SER A 14 -6.56 13.89 9.46
CA SER A 14 -6.76 14.92 10.46
C SER A 14 -6.63 16.30 9.84
N PHE A 15 -7.43 17.22 10.35
CA PHE A 15 -7.44 18.63 9.97
C PHE A 15 -7.08 19.45 11.19
N GLU A 16 -6.09 20.32 11.08
CA GLU A 16 -5.76 21.30 12.10
C GLU A 16 -6.15 22.70 11.62
N GLU A 17 -6.94 23.42 12.42
CA GLU A 17 -7.39 24.81 12.13
C GLU A 17 -6.58 25.87 12.89
N LYS A 18 -5.33 25.55 13.28
CA LYS A 18 -4.45 26.49 14.00
C LYS A 18 -4.00 27.65 13.08
N LEU A 19 -3.08 28.50 13.58
CA LEU A 19 -2.47 29.66 12.89
C LEU A 19 -2.19 29.44 11.38
N THR A 20 -1.85 28.21 10.97
CA THR A 20 -1.90 27.74 9.58
C THR A 20 -2.77 26.49 9.48
N PRO A 21 -3.92 26.54 8.78
CA PRO A 21 -4.73 25.36 8.54
C PRO A 21 -3.92 24.28 7.81
N SER A 22 -4.08 23.02 8.18
CA SER A 22 -3.38 21.91 7.50
C SER A 22 -4.18 20.62 7.52
N ALA A 23 -3.99 19.81 6.48
CA ALA A 23 -4.45 18.43 6.42
C ALA A 23 -3.25 17.51 6.60
N ARG A 24 -3.45 16.46 7.39
CA ARG A 24 -2.54 15.32 7.47
C ARG A 24 -3.28 14.07 7.07
N ALA A 25 -2.68 13.28 6.20
CA ALA A 25 -3.18 11.98 5.81
C ALA A 25 -2.08 10.93 6.03
N TYR A 26 -2.44 9.87 6.73
CA TYR A 26 -1.65 8.67 6.89
C TYR A 26 -2.39 7.52 6.21
N SER A 27 -1.70 6.73 5.41
CA SER A 27 -2.23 5.52 4.79
C SER A 27 -1.28 4.35 5.05
N LEU A 28 -1.84 3.23 5.47
CA LEU A 28 -1.17 1.95 5.65
C LEU A 28 -2.00 0.85 5.01
N PHE A 29 -1.40 0.14 4.07
CA PHE A 29 -1.92 -1.09 3.52
C PHE A 29 -0.94 -2.22 3.75
N THR A 30 -1.44 -3.36 4.20
CA THR A 30 -0.70 -4.61 4.35
C THR A 30 -1.34 -5.65 3.45
N VAL A 31 -0.57 -6.23 2.53
CA VAL A 31 -1.03 -7.20 1.53
C VAL A 31 -0.20 -8.47 1.68
N SER A 32 -0.85 -9.63 1.78
CA SER A 32 -0.17 -10.91 1.60
C SER A 32 -0.06 -11.22 0.11
N VAL A 33 1.08 -11.75 -0.28
CA VAL A 33 1.35 -12.23 -1.64
C VAL A 33 1.68 -13.70 -1.55
N ASP A 34 0.80 -14.52 -2.13
CA ASP A 34 0.91 -15.97 -2.11
C ASP A 34 1.06 -16.48 -3.54
N VAL A 35 2.16 -17.20 -3.81
CA VAL A 35 2.37 -17.90 -5.07
C VAL A 35 2.04 -19.36 -4.85
N VAL A 36 1.05 -19.87 -5.57
CA VAL A 36 0.64 -21.27 -5.50
C VAL A 36 0.79 -21.94 -6.86
N ASN A 37 1.06 -23.25 -6.85
CA ASN A 37 1.00 -24.06 -8.05
C ASN A 37 -0.43 -24.02 -8.63
N GLY A 38 -0.58 -23.59 -9.88
CA GLY A 38 -1.90 -23.41 -10.50
C GLY A 38 -2.70 -24.69 -10.73
N LYS A 39 -2.07 -25.88 -10.61
CA LYS A 39 -2.72 -27.18 -10.77
C LYS A 39 -3.03 -27.84 -9.43
N THR A 40 -2.11 -27.76 -8.48
CA THR A 40 -2.23 -28.48 -7.19
C THR A 40 -2.62 -27.59 -6.02
N MET A 41 -2.66 -26.26 -6.20
CA MET A 41 -2.89 -25.26 -5.16
C MET A 41 -1.88 -25.28 -4.00
N VAL A 42 -0.78 -26.01 -4.16
CA VAL A 42 0.29 -26.08 -3.16
C VAL A 42 1.03 -24.73 -3.10
N PRO A 43 1.28 -24.17 -1.89
CA PRO A 43 2.07 -22.95 -1.73
C PRO A 43 3.52 -23.15 -2.18
N LEU A 44 4.00 -22.23 -3.02
CA LEU A 44 5.39 -22.14 -3.46
C LEU A 44 6.12 -21.04 -2.69
N HIS A 45 5.51 -19.86 -2.61
CA HIS A 45 6.03 -18.73 -1.85
C HIS A 45 4.90 -17.99 -1.13
N SER A 46 5.22 -17.37 0.00
CA SER A 46 4.31 -16.49 0.74
C SER A 46 5.11 -15.38 1.40
N SER A 47 4.62 -14.15 1.31
CA SER A 47 5.20 -12.99 2.00
C SER A 47 4.14 -11.95 2.33
N THR A 48 4.48 -11.03 3.22
CA THR A 48 3.62 -9.89 3.58
C THR A 48 4.33 -8.60 3.21
N LEU A 49 3.65 -7.78 2.42
CA LEU A 49 4.12 -6.48 1.96
C LEU A 49 3.37 -5.36 2.66
N ASN A 50 4.06 -4.24 2.87
CA ASN A 50 3.47 -3.03 3.42
C ASN A 50 3.67 -1.86 2.46
N GLY A 51 2.64 -1.05 2.29
CA GLY A 51 2.71 0.29 1.72
C GLY A 51 2.30 1.31 2.76
N ARG A 52 3.10 2.36 2.91
CA ARG A 52 2.93 3.39 3.92
C ARG A 52 3.13 4.74 3.27
N ALA A 53 2.19 5.64 3.49
CA ALA A 53 2.33 7.02 3.06
C ALA A 53 1.92 7.95 4.19
N PHE A 54 2.63 9.07 4.28
CA PHE A 54 2.31 10.15 5.18
C PHE A 54 2.46 11.47 4.43
N LEU A 55 1.40 12.26 4.41
CA LEU A 55 1.36 13.55 3.74
C LEU A 55 0.88 14.63 4.71
N ILE A 56 1.59 15.76 4.72
CA ILE A 56 1.15 16.99 5.37
C ILE A 56 1.01 18.05 4.28
N ARG A 57 -0.14 18.70 4.20
CA ARG A 57 -0.37 19.82 3.28
C ARG A 57 -0.93 21.02 4.03
N ALA A 58 -0.32 22.19 3.83
CA ALA A 58 -0.90 23.44 4.27
C ALA A 58 -2.21 23.66 3.49
N LEU A 59 -3.29 23.90 4.21
CA LEU A 59 -4.59 24.22 3.63
C LEU A 59 -4.76 25.74 3.64
N GLY A 60 -5.24 26.30 2.53
CA GLY A 60 -5.80 27.66 2.53
C GLY A 60 -7.15 27.69 3.26
N LYS A 61 -8.06 28.59 2.85
CA LYS A 61 -9.49 28.45 3.21
C LYS A 61 -9.97 27.10 2.68
N VAL A 62 -10.20 26.15 3.59
CA VAL A 62 -10.53 24.77 3.27
C VAL A 62 -11.79 24.75 2.41
N SER A 63 -11.65 24.39 1.14
CA SER A 63 -12.77 23.89 0.34
C SER A 63 -12.78 22.37 0.48
N SER A 64 -13.95 21.76 0.58
CA SER A 64 -14.12 20.31 0.76
C SER A 64 -13.32 19.49 -0.25
N GLY A 65 -13.16 19.98 -1.49
CA GLY A 65 -12.40 19.30 -2.54
C GLY A 65 -10.87 19.28 -2.37
N GLU A 66 -10.27 20.08 -1.49
CA GLU A 66 -8.82 19.99 -1.23
C GLU A 66 -8.45 18.86 -0.25
N ALA A 67 -9.35 18.55 0.69
CA ALA A 67 -9.19 17.46 1.63
C ALA A 67 -9.16 16.08 0.92
N GLU A 68 -10.09 15.88 -0.02
CA GLU A 68 -10.18 14.66 -0.84
C GLU A 68 -8.90 14.43 -1.65
N LYS A 69 -8.28 15.51 -2.16
CA LYS A 69 -7.01 15.43 -2.90
C LYS A 69 -5.84 15.00 -2.01
N VAL A 70 -5.77 15.52 -0.77
CA VAL A 70 -4.71 15.13 0.18
C VAL A 70 -4.86 13.67 0.58
N PHE A 71 -6.09 13.21 0.79
CA PHE A 71 -6.42 11.81 1.04
C PHE A 71 -6.03 10.90 -0.13
N ALA A 72 -6.48 11.25 -1.36
CA ALA A 72 -6.19 10.47 -2.56
C ALA A 72 -4.68 10.33 -2.78
N ALA A 73 -3.93 11.43 -2.64
CA ALA A 73 -2.48 11.40 -2.79
C ALA A 73 -1.78 10.47 -1.79
N ALA A 74 -2.26 10.40 -0.54
CA ALA A 74 -1.67 9.50 0.46
C ALA A 74 -1.96 8.03 0.11
N ILE A 75 -3.17 7.73 -0.33
CA ILE A 75 -3.55 6.39 -0.79
C ILE A 75 -2.70 5.99 -2.01
N GLU A 76 -2.64 6.83 -3.03
CA GLU A 76 -1.86 6.59 -4.25
C GLU A 76 -0.40 6.30 -3.93
N ALA A 77 0.23 7.11 -3.06
CA ALA A 77 1.60 6.89 -2.63
C ALA A 77 1.78 5.54 -1.90
N SER A 78 0.84 5.17 -1.03
CA SER A 78 0.91 3.87 -0.32
C SER A 78 0.69 2.67 -1.25
N ILE A 79 -0.17 2.80 -2.26
CA ILE A 79 -0.39 1.77 -3.29
C ILE A 79 0.84 1.65 -4.19
N GLN A 80 1.43 2.77 -4.60
CA GLN A 80 2.65 2.75 -5.42
C GLN A 80 3.78 2.03 -4.69
N GLN A 81 3.98 2.33 -3.40
CA GLN A 81 5.00 1.63 -2.61
C GLN A 81 4.71 0.11 -2.51
N LEU A 82 3.44 -0.29 -2.38
CA LEU A 82 3.07 -1.71 -2.44
C LEU A 82 3.41 -2.34 -3.78
N ALA A 83 3.12 -1.65 -4.89
CA ALA A 83 3.40 -2.13 -6.23
C ALA A 83 4.90 -2.31 -6.48
N ASP A 84 5.71 -1.35 -6.03
CA ASP A 84 7.18 -1.40 -6.13
C ASP A 84 7.74 -2.58 -5.32
N ASN A 85 7.27 -2.72 -4.07
CA ASN A 85 7.67 -3.83 -3.19
C ASN A 85 7.25 -5.20 -3.76
N ALA A 86 6.06 -5.29 -4.35
CA ALA A 86 5.57 -6.51 -4.98
C ALA A 86 6.39 -6.86 -6.22
N THR A 87 6.74 -5.86 -7.03
CA THR A 87 7.57 -6.06 -8.22
C THR A 87 8.96 -6.58 -7.84
N ALA A 88 9.59 -5.98 -6.83
CA ALA A 88 10.89 -6.44 -6.33
C ALA A 88 10.82 -7.87 -5.78
N LEU A 89 9.79 -8.19 -4.99
CA LEU A 89 9.58 -9.53 -4.43
C LEU A 89 9.37 -10.60 -5.52
N LEU A 90 8.55 -10.30 -6.52
CA LEU A 90 8.28 -11.22 -7.63
C LEU A 90 9.51 -11.43 -8.51
N ALA A 91 10.32 -10.38 -8.73
CA ALA A 91 11.58 -10.50 -9.44
C ALA A 91 12.57 -11.41 -8.69
N GLN A 92 12.67 -11.25 -7.37
CA GLN A 92 13.49 -12.12 -6.52
C GLN A 92 13.05 -13.58 -6.63
N TRP A 93 11.75 -13.88 -6.49
CA TRP A 93 11.25 -15.25 -6.59
C TRP A 93 11.40 -15.85 -7.99
N ALA A 94 11.44 -15.03 -9.04
CA ALA A 94 11.70 -15.53 -10.40
C ALA A 94 13.15 -16.00 -10.60
N GLU A 95 14.09 -15.49 -9.80
CA GLU A 95 15.50 -15.90 -9.81
C GLU A 95 15.77 -17.11 -8.90
N GLU A 96 14.86 -17.41 -7.96
CA GLU A 96 14.96 -18.54 -7.06
C GLU A 96 14.60 -19.85 -7.79
N PRO A 97 15.46 -20.90 -7.76
CA PRO A 97 15.08 -22.19 -8.30
C PRO A 97 13.94 -22.77 -7.48
N LEU A 98 12.79 -22.97 -8.12
CA LEU A 98 11.65 -23.67 -7.52
C LEU A 98 12.11 -25.08 -7.15
N LEU A 99 12.24 -25.36 -5.85
CA LEU A 99 12.51 -26.71 -5.36
C LEU A 99 11.35 -27.61 -5.77
N GLU A 100 11.57 -28.44 -6.80
CA GLU A 100 10.70 -29.58 -7.09
C GLU A 100 10.72 -30.49 -5.85
N ARG A 101 9.62 -30.50 -5.09
CA ARG A 101 9.37 -31.44 -4.00
C ARG A 101 8.33 -32.45 -4.44
#